data_AF-A0A968KMF1-F1
#
_entry.id   AF-A0A968KMF1-F1
#
_cell.length_a   1.000
_cell.length_b   1.000
_cell.length_c   1.000
_cell.angle_alpha   90.00
_cell.angle_beta   90.00
_cell.angle_gamma   90.00
#
_symmetry.space_group_name_H-M   'P 1'
#
loop_
_entity.id
_entity.type
_entity.pdbx_description
1 polymer ?
#
loop_
_entity_poly.entity_id
_entity_poly.type
_entity_poly.pdbx_seq_one_letter_code
_entity_poly.pdbx_strand_id
1 'polypeptide(L)'
;NTPTKTFGEGAGRAVDLQFIEKTARRIKENSSTPKIVVEKSTIPVRAAEALDTILHSGCNSTRFEILSNPEFMAEGSAIRDMEDPDRVLIGSHETPSGIAA
;
A
#
# COMPACT_ATOMS: atom_id res chain seq x y z
N ASN A 1 15.09 4.64 -2.97
CA ASN A 1 15.70 3.54 -2.16
C ASN A 1 14.67 2.95 -1.20
N THR A 2 14.27 1.69 -1.38
CA THR A 2 13.36 0.99 -0.45
C THR A 2 14.13 0.55 0.80
N PRO A 3 13.74 0.95 2.01
CA PRO A 3 14.43 0.56 3.23
C PRO A 3 14.30 -0.95 3.48
N THR A 4 15.42 -1.60 3.81
CA THR A 4 15.49 -3.02 4.16
C THR A 4 15.63 -3.21 5.66
N LYS A 5 15.15 -4.34 6.18
CA LYS A 5 15.30 -4.72 7.59
C LYS A 5 16.76 -4.67 8.01
N THR A 6 17.05 -4.13 9.19
CA THR A 6 18.41 -4.03 9.72
C THR A 6 18.78 -5.17 10.68
N PHE A 7 17.81 -5.97 11.11
CA PHE A 7 18.00 -7.11 12.02
C PHE A 7 16.99 -8.24 11.78
N GLY A 8 17.29 -9.44 12.29
CA GLY A 8 16.46 -10.65 12.16
C GLY A 8 16.57 -11.35 10.80
N GLU A 9 15.69 -12.32 10.55
CA GLU A 9 15.65 -13.04 9.27
C GLU A 9 15.34 -12.06 8.12
N GLY A 10 16.16 -12.14 7.07
CA GLY A 10 16.09 -11.23 5.91
C GLY A 10 16.79 -9.88 6.10
N ALA A 11 17.61 -9.68 7.13
CA ALA A 11 18.36 -8.43 7.30
C ALA A 11 19.21 -8.08 6.05
N GLY A 12 19.13 -6.81 5.63
CA GLY A 12 19.80 -6.28 4.43
C GLY A 12 19.17 -6.70 3.09
N ARG A 13 18.11 -7.52 3.09
CA ARG A 13 17.48 -8.07 1.88
C ARG A 13 15.97 -7.92 1.83
N ALA A 14 15.30 -8.17 2.95
CA ALA A 14 13.86 -8.06 3.07
C ALA A 14 13.45 -6.61 3.33
N VAL A 15 12.31 -6.21 2.78
CA VAL A 15 11.72 -4.88 2.98
C VAL A 15 11.34 -4.69 4.44
N ASP A 16 11.64 -3.50 4.97
CA ASP A 16 11.16 -3.11 6.30
C ASP A 16 9.70 -2.63 6.25
N LEU A 17 8.79 -3.46 6.73
CA LEU A 17 7.34 -3.18 6.73
C LEU A 17 6.89 -2.36 7.94
N GLN A 18 7.75 -2.03 8.90
CA GLN A 18 7.35 -1.34 10.15
C GLN A 18 6.58 -0.03 9.89
N PHE A 19 6.95 0.71 8.85
CA PHE A 19 6.28 1.95 8.50
C PHE A 19 4.89 1.72 7.89
N ILE A 20 4.73 0.66 7.08
CA ILE A 20 3.44 0.24 6.55
C ILE A 20 2.52 -0.17 7.70
N GLU A 21 3.01 -0.98 8.64
CA GLU A 21 2.22 -1.43 9.79
C GLU A 21 1.78 -0.27 10.70
N LYS A 22 2.69 0.65 11.02
CA LYS A 22 2.37 1.86 11.81
C LYS A 22 1.33 2.72 11.11
N THR A 23 1.45 2.89 9.79
CA THR A 23 0.52 3.67 8.98
C THR A 23 -0.86 3.00 8.95
N ALA A 24 -0.92 1.69 8.77
CA ALA A 24 -2.16 0.92 8.77
C ALA A 24 -2.93 1.07 10.10
N ARG A 25 -2.23 0.96 11.23
CA ARG A 25 -2.82 1.17 12.57
C ARG A 25 -3.36 2.59 12.73
N ARG A 26 -2.60 3.59 12.29
CA ARG A 26 -3.02 4.99 12.37
C ARG A 26 -4.24 5.29 11.48
N ILE A 27 -4.28 4.74 10.26
CA ILE A 27 -5.46 4.85 9.37
C ILE A 27 -6.68 4.27 10.09
N LYS A 28 -6.55 3.07 10.66
CA LYS A 28 -7.62 2.38 11.37
C LYS A 28 -8.15 3.18 12.57
N GLU A 29 -7.25 3.65 13.43
CA GLU A 29 -7.60 4.43 14.63
C GLU A 29 -8.35 5.73 14.31
N ASN A 30 -8.06 6.34 13.16
CA ASN A 30 -8.62 7.65 12.78
C ASN A 30 -9.79 7.55 11.78
N SER A 31 -10.21 6.34 11.40
CA SER A 31 -11.25 6.13 10.38
C SER A 31 -12.57 5.68 10.99
N SER A 32 -13.59 6.54 10.90
CA SER A 32 -14.95 6.27 11.37
C SER A 32 -15.95 5.90 10.26
N THR A 33 -15.55 6.01 8.99
CA THR A 33 -16.40 5.79 7.82
C THR A 33 -15.62 5.02 6.76
N PRO A 34 -16.26 4.29 5.84
CA PRO A 34 -15.56 3.48 4.82
C PRO A 34 -14.51 4.26 4.03
N LYS A 35 -13.39 3.62 3.70
CA LYS A 35 -12.25 4.23 2.99
C LYS A 35 -11.70 3.31 1.90
N ILE A 36 -11.15 3.93 0.86
CA ILE A 36 -10.25 3.28 -0.08
C ILE A 36 -8.83 3.64 0.33
N VAL A 37 -7.97 2.65 0.50
CA VAL A 37 -6.56 2.81 0.86
C VAL A 37 -5.73 2.36 -0.32
N VAL A 38 -4.97 3.28 -0.91
CA VAL A 38 -4.13 3.00 -2.08
C VAL A 38 -2.68 2.83 -1.62
N GLU A 39 -2.14 1.64 -1.80
CA GLU A 39 -0.71 1.35 -1.63
C GLU A 39 0.04 1.79 -2.89
N LYS A 40 1.02 2.68 -2.73
CA LYS A 40 1.83 3.22 -3.83
C LYS A 40 3.31 3.03 -3.51
N SER A 41 4.01 2.18 -4.27
CA SER A 41 5.44 1.91 -4.08
C SER A 41 6.14 1.49 -5.37
N THR A 42 7.47 1.57 -5.37
CA THR A 42 8.32 1.30 -6.55
C THR A 42 8.61 -0.18 -6.77
N ILE A 43 8.50 -1.04 -5.74
CA ILE A 43 8.58 -2.50 -5.85
C ILE A 43 7.72 -3.12 -4.72
N PRO A 44 6.59 -3.77 -5.05
CA PRO A 44 5.70 -4.32 -4.03
C PRO A 44 6.07 -5.78 -3.76
N VAL A 45 6.57 -6.08 -2.57
CA VAL A 45 6.45 -7.43 -2.03
C VAL A 45 5.59 -7.34 -0.78
N ARG A 46 4.30 -7.68 -0.95
CA ARG A 46 3.34 -7.96 0.14
C ARG A 46 2.93 -6.76 1.03
N ALA A 47 3.19 -5.52 0.61
CA ALA A 47 2.76 -4.34 1.37
C ALA A 47 1.23 -4.20 1.46
N ALA A 48 0.51 -4.42 0.34
CA ALA A 48 -0.95 -4.41 0.33
C ALA A 48 -1.56 -5.52 1.20
N GLU A 49 -0.96 -6.72 1.20
CA GLU A 49 -1.37 -7.84 2.06
C GLU A 49 -1.19 -7.52 3.56
N ALA A 50 -0.10 -6.83 3.91
CA ALA A 50 0.14 -6.37 5.28
C ALA A 50 -0.88 -5.29 5.71
N LEU A 51 -1.21 -4.35 4.81
CA LEU A 51 -2.28 -3.36 5.02
C LEU A 51 -3.62 -4.05 5.28
N ASP A 52 -3.99 -4.98 4.41
CA ASP A 52 -5.23 -5.75 4.50
C ASP A 52 -5.37 -6.47 5.84
N THR A 53 -4.33 -7.21 6.22
CA THR A 53 -4.28 -7.93 7.50
C THR A 53 -4.52 -7.00 8.70
N ILE A 54 -3.89 -5.83 8.72
CA ILE A 54 -3.99 -4.91 9.87
C ILE A 54 -5.32 -4.17 9.89
N LEU A 55 -5.78 -3.67 8.74
CA LEU A 55 -7.03 -2.94 8.63
C LEU A 55 -8.23 -3.82 8.97
N HIS A 56 -8.20 -5.10 8.59
CA HIS A 56 -9.26 -6.07 8.85
C HIS A 56 -9.09 -6.89 10.15
N SER A 57 -7.99 -6.73 10.90
CA SER A 57 -7.82 -7.43 12.18
C SER A 57 -8.80 -6.97 13.27
N GLY A 58 -9.13 -7.84 14.23
CA GLY A 58 -9.93 -7.48 15.41
C GLY A 58 -11.36 -7.00 15.11
N CYS A 59 -12.01 -6.39 16.11
CA CYS A 59 -13.37 -5.84 15.93
C CYS A 59 -13.30 -4.44 15.31
N ASN A 60 -13.22 -4.38 13.97
CA ASN A 60 -13.33 -3.14 13.23
C ASN A 60 -14.72 -3.02 12.60
N SER A 61 -15.42 -1.90 12.87
CA SER A 61 -16.70 -1.60 12.22
C SER A 61 -16.55 -0.87 10.89
N THR A 62 -15.38 -0.28 10.64
CA THR A 62 -15.10 0.48 9.42
C THR A 62 -14.62 -0.46 8.31
N ARG A 63 -15.22 -0.33 7.12
CA ARG A 63 -14.86 -1.07 5.91
C ARG A 63 -13.70 -0.39 5.17
N PHE A 64 -12.73 -1.18 4.71
CA PHE A 64 -11.62 -0.70 3.88
C PHE A 64 -11.57 -1.50 2.58
N GLU A 65 -11.44 -0.81 1.46
CA GLU A 65 -11.02 -1.43 0.20
C GLU A 65 -9.55 -1.04 -0.01
N ILE A 66 -8.69 -2.02 -0.31
CA ILE A 66 -7.27 -1.78 -0.54
C ILE A 66 -6.97 -1.95 -2.02
N LEU A 67 -6.34 -0.93 -2.60
CA LEU A 67 -5.86 -0.93 -3.97
C LEU A 67 -4.34 -0.87 -3.98
N SER A 68 -3.71 -1.45 -5.00
CA SER A 68 -2.29 -1.23 -5.29
C SER A 68 -2.17 -0.38 -6.55
N ASN A 69 -1.40 0.70 -6.47
CA ASN A 69 -1.08 1.60 -7.57
C ASN A 69 0.44 1.83 -7.60
N PRO A 70 1.22 0.90 -8.20
CA PRO A 70 2.68 1.01 -8.24
C PRO A 70 3.18 2.30 -8.87
N GLU A 71 4.34 2.77 -8.41
CA GLU A 71 5.02 3.96 -8.92
C GLU A 71 6.09 3.59 -9.95
N PHE A 72 5.98 4.17 -11.16
CA PHE A 72 6.95 4.00 -12.24
C PHE A 72 7.78 5.26 -12.53
N MET A 73 7.68 6.29 -11.70
CA MET A 73 8.37 7.57 -11.88
C MET A 73 9.88 7.44 -11.66
N ALA A 74 10.67 8.14 -12.47
CA ALA A 74 12.11 8.24 -12.29
C ALA A 74 12.50 9.59 -11.66
N GLU A 75 13.54 9.57 -10.84
CA GLU A 75 14.11 10.79 -10.26
C GLU A 75 14.64 11.71 -11.39
N GLY A 76 14.25 12.98 -11.36
CA GLY A 76 14.61 13.98 -12.39
C GLY A 76 13.59 14.16 -13.52
N SER A 77 12.69 13.20 -13.75
CA SER A 77 11.58 13.28 -14.73
C SER A 77 10.18 13.16 -14.11
N ALA A 78 10.10 13.02 -12.78
CA ALA A 78 8.89 12.82 -11.99
C ALA A 78 7.62 13.58 -12.48
N ILE A 79 7.72 14.88 -12.76
CA ILE A 79 6.55 15.67 -13.22
C ILE A 79 6.06 15.16 -14.58
N ARG A 80 6.96 14.97 -15.55
CA ARG A 80 6.61 14.44 -16.87
C ARG A 80 6.06 13.03 -16.75
N ASP A 81 6.68 12.18 -15.94
CA ASP A 81 6.26 10.78 -15.76
C ASP A 81 4.87 10.68 -15.10
N MET A 82 4.46 11.71 -14.35
CA MET A 82 3.11 11.80 -13.76
C MET A 82 2.08 12.36 -14.75
N GLU A 83 2.46 13.31 -15.61
CA GLU A 83 1.58 13.95 -16.59
C GLU A 83 1.36 13.08 -17.85
N ASP A 84 2.38 12.32 -18.26
CA ASP A 84 2.37 11.47 -19.46
C ASP A 84 2.98 10.07 -19.17
N PRO A 85 2.30 9.24 -18.35
CA PRO A 85 2.79 7.91 -18.03
C PRO A 85 2.55 6.94 -19.20
N ASP A 86 3.50 6.03 -19.45
CA ASP A 86 3.29 4.92 -20.42
C ASP A 86 2.05 4.07 -20.08
N ARG A 87 1.76 3.90 -18.78
CA ARG A 87 0.62 3.17 -18.23
C ARG A 87 0.42 3.50 -16.75
N VAL A 88 -0.83 3.42 -16.30
CA VAL A 88 -1.20 3.41 -14.88
C VAL A 88 -1.70 2.00 -14.55
N LEU A 89 -1.10 1.37 -13.53
CA LEU A 89 -1.49 0.03 -13.08
C LEU A 89 -2.25 0.16 -11.76
N ILE A 90 -3.51 -0.28 -11.73
CA ILE A 90 -4.33 -0.34 -10.52
C ILE A 90 -4.77 -1.78 -10.32
N GLY A 91 -4.46 -2.34 -9.14
CA GLY A 91 -4.90 -3.66 -8.71
C GLY A 91 -5.89 -3.55 -7.56
N SER A 92 -6.95 -4.36 -7.60
CA SER A 92 -7.95 -4.50 -6.55
C SER A 92 -8.17 -5.98 -6.21
N HIS A 93 -8.93 -6.26 -5.15
CA HIS A 93 -9.53 -7.58 -4.97
C HIS A 93 -10.64 -7.81 -6.03
N GLU A 94 -10.83 -9.07 -6.44
CA GLU A 94 -11.91 -9.49 -7.35
C GLU A 94 -13.25 -9.61 -6.62
N THR A 95 -13.65 -8.54 -5.94
CA THR A 95 -14.96 -8.41 -5.30
C THR A 95 -15.74 -7.27 -5.99
N PRO A 96 -17.09 -7.26 -5.94
CA PRO A 96 -17.86 -6.17 -6.53
C PRO A 96 -17.49 -4.79 -5.97
N SER A 97 -17.11 -4.72 -4.70
CA SER A 97 -16.67 -3.48 -4.07
C SER A 97 -15.24 -3.09 -4.44
N GLY A 98 -14.33 -4.06 -4.58
CA GLY A 98 -12.95 -3.81 -4.96
C GLY A 98 -12.85 -3.31 -6.39
N ILE A 99 -13.68 -3.84 -7.29
CA ILE A 99 -13.75 -3.40 -8.70
C ILE A 99 -14.42 -2.01 -8.82
N ALA A 100 -15.32 -1.68 -7.89
CA ALA A 100 -16.01 -0.39 -7.88
C ALA A 100 -15.25 0.73 -7.14
N ALA A 101 -14.21 0.39 -6.39
CA ALA A 101 -13.34 1.29 -5.66
C ALA A 101 -12.36 1.99 -6.60
#